data_AF-A0A2E3NUL2-F1
#
_entry.id   AF-A0A2E3NUL2-F1
#
_cell.length_a   1.000
_cell.length_b   1.000
_cell.length_c   1.000
_cell.angle_alpha   90.00
_cell.angle_beta   90.00
_cell.angle_gamma   90.00
#
_symmetry.space_group_name_H-M   'P 1'
#
loop_
_entity.id
_entity.type
_entity.pdbx_description
1 polymer ?
#
loop_
_entity_poly.entity_id
_entity_poly.type
_entity_poly.pdbx_seq_one_letter_code
_entity_poly.pdbx_strand_id
1 'polypeptide(L)'
;MKTVPMVMTVGGLLLASAALAAPPSPGDGEATRAWLELQISGRAASKAERPMDGDAANRVYQRYLDSFSHPIPVQFPREQFAPEGSGS
;
A
#
# COMPACT_ATOMS: atom_id res chain seq x y z
N MET A 1 27.18 -46.32 -1.88
CA MET A 1 27.70 -44.96 -1.67
C MET A 1 27.43 -44.19 -2.94
N LYS A 2 26.42 -43.29 -2.95
CA LYS A 2 26.05 -42.49 -4.13
C LYS A 2 26.42 -41.04 -3.85
N THR A 3 27.33 -40.51 -4.66
CA THR A 3 27.80 -39.12 -4.67
C THR A 3 26.69 -38.18 -5.17
N VAL A 4 26.45 -37.09 -4.45
CA VAL A 4 25.53 -36.01 -4.85
C VAL A 4 26.39 -34.83 -5.29
N PRO A 5 26.28 -34.32 -6.53
CA PRO A 5 27.01 -33.12 -6.93
C PRO A 5 26.30 -31.85 -6.45
N MET A 6 27.06 -31.05 -5.72
CA MET A 6 26.80 -29.69 -5.27
C MET A 6 26.69 -28.75 -6.49
N VAL A 7 25.53 -28.14 -6.68
CA VAL A 7 25.33 -27.05 -7.66
C VAL A 7 25.49 -25.72 -6.93
N MET A 8 26.66 -25.10 -7.08
CA MET A 8 26.82 -23.65 -6.95
C MET A 8 26.18 -22.99 -8.18
N THR A 9 25.29 -22.04 -7.98
CA THR A 9 25.00 -21.04 -9.02
C THR A 9 24.93 -19.67 -8.36
N VAL A 10 25.93 -18.87 -8.72
CA VAL A 10 26.05 -17.44 -8.48
C VAL A 10 25.05 -16.72 -9.37
N GLY A 11 24.24 -15.84 -8.80
CA GLY A 11 23.44 -14.87 -9.53
C GLY A 11 22.98 -13.81 -8.53
N GLY A 12 23.12 -12.52 -8.75
CA GLY A 12 23.69 -11.71 -9.82
C GLY A 12 23.56 -10.29 -9.27
N LEU A 13 24.62 -9.50 -9.38
CA LEU A 13 24.67 -8.12 -8.87
C LEU A 13 23.55 -7.29 -9.50
N LEU A 14 22.54 -6.89 -8.71
CA LEU A 14 21.56 -5.87 -9.08
C LEU A 14 22.28 -4.52 -9.17
N LEU A 15 22.67 -4.13 -10.37
CA LEU A 15 23.04 -2.75 -10.69
C LEU A 15 21.77 -1.90 -10.64
N ALA A 16 21.58 -1.16 -9.54
CA ALA A 16 20.58 -0.10 -9.47
C ALA A 16 20.97 1.02 -10.45
N SER A 17 20.27 1.11 -11.59
CA SER A 17 20.38 2.28 -12.46
C SER A 17 19.72 3.46 -11.74
N ALA A 18 20.54 4.36 -11.19
CA ALA A 18 20.09 5.69 -10.81
C ALA A 18 19.77 6.45 -12.09
N ALA A 19 18.49 6.53 -12.46
CA ALA A 19 18.05 7.36 -13.56
C ALA A 19 18.36 8.82 -13.23
N LEU A 20 19.30 9.42 -13.97
CA LEU A 20 19.56 10.85 -13.89
C LEU A 20 18.34 11.57 -14.48
N ALA A 21 17.50 12.16 -13.62
CA ALA A 21 16.32 12.88 -14.07
C ALA A 21 16.74 14.05 -14.95
N ALA A 22 16.19 14.12 -16.16
CA ALA A 22 16.38 15.26 -17.06
C ALA A 22 15.87 16.55 -16.38
N PRO A 23 16.47 17.72 -16.67
CA PRO A 23 15.99 18.98 -16.12
C PRO A 23 14.53 19.22 -16.57
N PRO A 24 13.68 19.78 -15.69
CA PRO A 24 12.29 19.99 -16.03
C PRO A 24 12.15 20.96 -17.20
N SER A 25 11.30 20.61 -18.15
CA SER A 25 10.91 21.47 -19.27
C SER A 25 9.84 22.48 -18.84
N PRO A 26 9.69 23.61 -19.54
CA PRO A 26 8.53 24.47 -19.38
C PRO A 26 7.23 23.67 -19.57
N GLY A 27 6.33 23.71 -18.60
CA GLY A 27 5.12 22.88 -18.57
C GLY A 27 5.18 21.71 -17.58
N ASP A 28 6.37 21.34 -17.10
CA ASP A 28 6.52 20.22 -16.18
C ASP A 28 5.83 20.50 -14.83
N GLY A 29 4.92 19.59 -14.47
CA GLY A 29 4.12 19.67 -13.26
C GLY A 29 2.97 20.69 -13.33
N GLU A 30 2.66 21.28 -14.49
CA GLU A 30 1.46 22.13 -14.63
C GLU A 30 0.18 21.34 -14.36
N ALA A 31 0.06 20.14 -14.92
CA ALA A 31 -1.06 19.24 -14.63
C ALA A 31 -1.16 18.94 -13.14
N THR A 32 -0.02 18.64 -12.49
CA THR A 32 0.04 18.39 -11.04
C THR A 32 -0.44 19.60 -10.25
N ARG A 33 0.05 20.81 -10.57
CA ARG A 33 -0.39 22.05 -9.91
C ARG A 33 -1.88 22.30 -10.12
N ALA A 34 -2.39 22.08 -11.32
CA ALA A 34 -3.81 22.21 -11.63
C ALA A 34 -4.69 21.24 -10.80
N TRP A 35 -4.24 19.99 -10.63
CA TRP A 35 -4.93 19.01 -9.78
C TRP A 35 -4.87 19.36 -8.30
N LEU A 36 -3.74 19.90 -7.82
CA LEU A 36 -3.64 20.37 -6.44
C LEU A 36 -4.55 21.57 -6.19
N GLU A 37 -4.57 22.54 -7.10
CA GLU A 37 -5.48 23.69 -7.02
C GLU A 37 -6.96 23.25 -7.04
N LEU A 38 -7.31 22.28 -7.89
CA LEU A 38 -8.65 21.72 -7.92
C LEU A 38 -9.06 21.06 -6.57
N GLN A 39 -8.13 20.33 -5.94
CA GLN A 39 -8.37 19.68 -4.65
C GLN A 39 -8.49 20.71 -3.52
N ILE A 40 -7.56 21.67 -3.46
CA ILE A 40 -7.51 22.71 -2.42
C ILE A 40 -8.75 23.61 -2.49
N SER A 41 -9.13 24.03 -3.70
CA SER A 41 -10.31 24.89 -3.89
C SER A 41 -11.62 24.19 -3.52
N GLY A 42 -11.65 22.85 -3.47
CA GLY A 42 -12.84 22.08 -3.18
C GLY A 42 -13.97 22.25 -4.21
N ARG A 43 -13.73 22.92 -5.34
CA ARG A 43 -14.78 23.24 -6.34
C ARG A 43 -15.36 22.01 -7.03
N ALA A 44 -14.61 20.90 -7.04
CA ALA A 44 -15.07 19.59 -7.51
C ALA A 44 -15.62 18.69 -6.39
N ALA A 45 -15.61 19.15 -5.13
CA ALA A 45 -16.20 18.39 -4.04
C ALA A 45 -17.73 18.29 -4.20
N SER A 46 -18.29 17.15 -3.82
CA SER A 46 -19.73 16.95 -3.79
C SER A 46 -20.37 17.92 -2.81
N LYS A 47 -21.39 18.68 -3.26
CA LYS A 47 -22.23 19.51 -2.39
C LYS A 47 -23.30 18.71 -1.64
N ALA A 48 -23.58 17.49 -2.09
CA ALA A 48 -24.55 16.63 -1.43
C ALA A 48 -23.99 16.15 -0.09
N GLU A 49 -24.69 16.46 0.99
CA GLU A 49 -24.41 15.90 2.32
C GLU A 49 -24.61 14.40 2.30
N ARG A 50 -23.68 13.68 2.93
CA ARG A 50 -23.74 12.23 3.11
C ARG A 50 -23.53 11.90 4.59
N PRO A 51 -24.51 12.22 5.46
CA PRO A 51 -24.40 11.89 6.87
C PRO A 51 -24.36 10.36 7.04
N MET A 52 -23.53 9.90 7.97
CA MET A 52 -23.56 8.50 8.39
C MET A 52 -24.83 8.28 9.21
N ASP A 53 -25.51 7.16 8.95
CA ASP A 53 -26.63 6.72 9.78
C ASP A 53 -26.20 6.61 11.26
N GLY A 54 -27.07 7.03 12.19
CA GLY A 54 -26.74 7.11 13.61
C GLY A 54 -26.31 5.77 14.20
N ASP A 55 -26.98 4.67 13.82
CA ASP A 55 -26.62 3.34 14.31
C ASP A 55 -25.30 2.86 13.70
N ALA A 56 -25.02 3.21 12.45
CA ALA A 56 -23.73 2.94 11.83
C ALA A 56 -22.61 3.74 12.52
N ALA A 57 -22.84 5.02 12.82
CA ALA A 57 -21.89 5.86 13.53
C ALA A 57 -21.58 5.31 14.92
N ASN A 58 -22.60 4.87 15.66
CA ASN A 58 -22.44 4.23 16.96
C ASN A 58 -21.58 2.97 16.87
N ARG A 59 -21.85 2.08 15.90
CA ARG A 59 -21.05 0.84 15.73
C ARG A 59 -19.61 1.11 15.32
N VAL A 60 -19.38 2.10 14.46
CA VAL A 60 -18.02 2.51 14.07
C VAL A 60 -17.25 3.04 15.28
N TYR A 61 -17.90 3.84 16.12
CA TYR A 61 -17.31 4.35 17.34
C TYR A 61 -16.99 3.24 18.34
N GLN A 62 -17.91 2.30 18.57
CA GLN A 62 -17.64 1.15 19.44
C GLN A 62 -16.47 0.31 18.94
N ARG A 63 -16.42 -0.02 17.63
CA ARG A 63 -15.28 -0.74 17.05
C ARG A 63 -13.95 -0.01 17.25
N TYR A 64 -13.96 1.30 17.14
CA TYR A 64 -12.77 2.11 17.41
C TYR A 64 -12.31 1.95 18.86
N LEU A 65 -13.22 2.03 19.84
CA LEU A 65 -12.90 1.77 21.25
C LEU A 65 -12.38 0.34 21.47
N ASP A 66 -13.05 -0.65 20.88
CA ASP A 66 -12.68 -2.06 21.00
C ASP A 66 -11.28 -2.35 20.44
N SER A 67 -10.83 -1.59 19.43
CA SER A 67 -9.51 -1.77 18.80
C SER A 67 -8.34 -1.54 19.76
N PHE A 68 -8.55 -0.73 20.80
CA PHE A 68 -7.53 -0.48 21.84
C PHE A 68 -7.65 -1.41 23.05
N SER A 69 -8.68 -2.26 23.10
CA SER A 69 -8.92 -3.15 24.23
C SER A 69 -7.97 -4.36 24.25
N HIS A 70 -7.16 -4.54 23.21
CA HIS A 70 -6.20 -5.63 23.10
C HIS A 70 -4.77 -5.08 23.15
N PRO A 71 -3.86 -5.71 23.91
CA PRO A 71 -2.47 -5.31 23.92
C PRO A 71 -1.83 -5.55 22.56
N ILE A 72 -0.87 -4.71 22.19
CA ILE A 72 -0.05 -4.93 20.99
C ILE A 72 0.79 -6.20 21.23
N PRO A 73 0.70 -7.21 20.35
CA PRO A 73 1.52 -8.41 20.48
C PRO A 73 3.00 -8.09 20.36
N VAL A 74 3.84 -8.77 21.15
CA VAL A 74 5.31 -8.64 21.05
C VAL A 74 5.83 -9.16 19.71
N GLN A 75 5.12 -10.12 19.11
CA GLN A 75 5.45 -10.75 17.84
C GLN A 75 4.16 -11.06 17.08
N PHE A 76 4.16 -10.78 15.77
CA PHE A 76 3.12 -11.25 14.87
C PHE A 76 3.56 -12.56 14.22
N PRO A 77 2.72 -13.61 14.18
CA PRO A 77 3.05 -14.82 13.47
C PRO A 77 3.27 -14.51 12.00
N ARG A 78 4.33 -15.08 11.40
CA ARG A 78 4.53 -15.00 9.96
C ARG A 78 3.51 -15.91 9.29
N GLU A 79 2.58 -15.31 8.57
CA GLU A 79 1.64 -16.03 7.71
C GLU A 79 2.44 -16.83 6.68
N GLN A 80 2.32 -18.16 6.73
CA GLN A 80 2.81 -19.02 5.68
C GLN A 80 1.76 -19.00 4.58
N PHE A 81 2.02 -18.27 3.49
CA PHE A 81 1.23 -18.39 2.28
C PHE A 81 1.34 -19.84 1.80
N ALA A 82 0.28 -20.63 1.99
CA ALA A 82 0.20 -21.95 1.38
C ALA A 82 0.10 -21.74 -0.15
N PRO A 83 0.89 -22.45 -0.97
CA PRO A 83 0.61 -22.50 -2.39
C PRO A 83 -0.74 -23.21 -2.56
N GLU A 84 -1.78 -22.46 -2.94
CA GLU A 84 -3.03 -23.07 -3.37
C GLU A 84 -2.76 -24.08 -4.49
N GLY A 85 -3.39 -25.24 -4.37
CA GLY A 85 -3.04 -26.45 -5.11
C GLY A 85 -3.13 -26.32 -6.63
N SER A 86 -2.18 -27.00 -7.27
CA SER A 86 -2.31 -27.60 -8.60
C SER A 86 -3.65 -28.34 -8.71
N GLY A 87 -4.62 -27.74 -9.39
CA GLY A 87 -5.85 -28.41 -9.81
C GLY A 87 -5.58 -29.30 -11.02
N SER A 88 -5.91 -30.59 -10.88
CA SER A 88 -6.00 -31.58 -11.97
C SER A 88 -7.36 -31.54 -12.65
#